data_AF-W2RKP3-F1
#
_entry.id   AF-W2RKP3-F1
#
_cell.length_a   1.000
_cell.length_b   1.000
_cell.length_c   1.000
_cell.angle_alpha   90.00
_cell.angle_beta   90.00
_cell.angle_gamma   90.00
#
_symmetry.space_group_name_H-M   'P 1'
#
loop_
_entity.id
_entity.type
_entity.pdbx_description
1 polymer ?
#
loop_
_entity_poly.entity_id
_entity_poly.type
_entity_poly.pdbx_seq_one_letter_code
_entity_poly.pdbx_strand_id
1 'polypeptide(L)' 'MMGHKWLDKKVYESVWGGGRHTMRSQVLNHRRDPTGFVVEPYADSDVVNKDTPMVRSGGTAAAIWGHPVPTVWH' A
#
# COMPACT_ATOMS: atom_id res chain seq x y z
N MET A 1 -14.20 0.97 -3.15
CA MET A 1 -13.44 -0.23 -2.74
C MET A 1 -14.26 -1.07 -1.76
N MET A 2 -14.76 -2.25 -2.18
CA MET A 2 -15.65 -3.10 -1.36
C MET A 2 -14.92 -3.72 -0.15
N GLY A 3 -13.64 -4.08 -0.33
CA GLY A 3 -12.80 -4.64 0.74
C GLY A 3 -12.54 -3.67 1.89
N HIS A 4 -12.38 -2.38 1.60
CA HIS A 4 -12.25 -1.32 2.61
C HIS A 4 -13.47 -1.32 3.55
N LYS A 5 -14.67 -1.25 2.97
CA LYS A 5 -15.94 -1.25 3.74
C LYS A 5 -16.19 -2.55 4.52
N TRP A 6 -15.64 -3.68 4.07
CA TRP A 6 -15.76 -4.95 4.77
C TRP A 6 -14.83 -5.01 5.98
N LEU A 7 -13.57 -4.58 5.81
CA LEU A 7 -12.56 -4.58 6.88
C LEU A 7 -12.88 -3.55 7.98
N ASP A 8 -13.50 -2.41 7.65
CA ASP A 8 -13.95 -1.43 8.66
C ASP A 8 -14.94 -2.04 9.67
N LYS A 9 -15.72 -3.04 9.23
CA LYS A 9 -16.66 -3.76 10.09
C LYS A 9 -16.01 -4.84 10.96
N LYS A 10 -14.70 -5.05 10.82
CA LYS A 10 -13.94 -6.18 11.41
C LYS A 10 -12.82 -5.72 12.35
N VAL A 11 -12.90 -4.50 12.88
CA VAL A 11 -11.90 -3.92 13.80
C VAL A 11 -10.51 -3.74 13.16
N TYR A 12 -10.46 -3.57 11.84
CA TYR A 12 -9.23 -3.18 11.15
C TYR A 12 -9.12 -1.67 11.11
N GLU A 13 -7.95 -1.15 11.48
CA GLU A 13 -7.69 0.29 11.48
C GLU A 13 -6.99 0.70 10.18
N SER A 14 -7.39 1.84 9.61
CA SER A 14 -6.74 2.38 8.42
C SER A 14 -5.42 3.05 8.80
N VAL A 15 -4.30 2.55 8.25
CA VAL A 15 -2.96 3.10 8.51
C VAL A 15 -2.56 4.05 7.38
N TRP A 16 -2.67 3.56 6.14
CA TRP A 16 -2.37 4.36 4.96
C TRP A 16 -3.27 3.90 3.81
N GLY A 17 -4.38 4.63 3.65
CA GLY A 17 -5.48 4.24 2.78
C GLY A 17 -5.34 4.76 1.34
N GLY A 18 -5.80 3.94 0.40
CA GLY A 18 -6.11 4.30 -0.99
C GLY A 18 -5.04 5.14 -1.70
N GLY A 19 -4.01 4.48 -2.22
CA GLY A 19 -2.95 5.12 -2.99
C GLY A 19 -2.45 4.27 -4.15
N ARG A 20 -1.57 4.83 -4.97
CA ARG A 20 -0.76 4.06 -5.93
C ARG A 20 0.71 4.30 -5.64
N HIS A 21 1.46 3.24 -5.40
CA HIS A 21 2.89 3.33 -5.18
C HIS A 21 3.61 3.80 -6.45
N THR A 22 4.67 4.58 -6.28
CA THR A 22 5.55 4.95 -7.41
C THR A 22 6.40 3.77 -7.86
N MET A 23 6.85 2.95 -6.92
CA MET A 23 7.59 1.72 -7.21
C MET A 23 6.61 0.53 -7.27
N ARG A 24 6.76 -0.34 -8.28
CA ARG A 24 5.85 -1.47 -8.60
C ARG A 24 4.44 -1.08 -9.05
N SER A 25 4.13 0.22 -9.09
CA SER A 25 2.86 0.79 -9.53
C SER A 25 1.61 0.24 -8.85
N GLN A 26 1.72 -0.50 -7.75
CA GLN A 26 0.59 -1.21 -7.15
C GLN A 26 -0.38 -0.23 -6.48
N VAL A 27 -1.69 -0.51 -6.62
CA VAL A 27 -2.71 0.10 -5.78
C VAL A 27 -2.60 -0.50 -4.39
N LEU A 28 -2.51 0.36 -3.38
CA LEU A 28 -2.23 0.02 -1.99
C LEU A 28 -3.34 0.45 -1.04
N ASN A 29 -3.48 -0.28 0.06
CA ASN A 29 -4.32 0.11 1.19
C ASN A 29 -3.84 -0.58 2.47
N HIS A 30 -2.98 0.06 3.24
CA HIS A 30 -2.44 -0.48 4.48
C HIS A 30 -3.46 -0.41 5.62
N ARG A 31 -3.64 -1.53 6.30
CA ARG A 31 -4.54 -1.67 7.44
C ARG A 31 -3.89 -2.44 8.56
N ARG A 32 -4.18 -2.06 9.80
CA ARG A 32 -3.76 -2.78 10.99
C ARG A 32 -4.84 -3.81 11.36
N ASP A 33 -4.44 -5.05 11.57
CA ASP A 33 -5.34 -6.09 12.05
C ASP A 33 -5.50 -6.03 13.59
N PRO A 34 -6.49 -6.71 14.18
CA PRO A 34 -6.75 -6.68 15.62
C PRO A 34 -5.59 -7.17 16.51
N THR A 35 -4.64 -7.93 15.96
CA THR A 35 -3.42 -8.38 16.65
C THR A 35 -2.26 -7.39 16.53
N GLY A 36 -2.43 -6.32 15.75
CA GLY A 36 -1.47 -5.23 15.64
C GLY A 36 -0.46 -5.35 14.50
N PHE A 37 -0.64 -6.24 13.52
CA PHE A 37 0.19 -6.24 12.32
C PHE A 37 -0.40 -5.35 11.23
N VAL A 38 0.46 -4.65 10.50
CA VAL A 38 0.08 -3.92 9.30
C VAL A 38 0.07 -4.88 8.11
N VAL A 39 -1.08 -4.98 7.47
CA VAL A 39 -1.32 -5.79 6.28
C VAL A 39 -1.60 -4.86 5.11
N GLU A 40 -0.95 -5.11 3.98
CA GLU A 40 -1.19 -4.41 2.72
C GLU A 40 -1.95 -5.31 1.74
N PRO A 41 -3.28 -5.15 1.65
CA PRO A 41 -4.02 -5.49 0.45
C PRO A 41 -3.51 -4.67 -0.75
N TYR A 42 -3.01 -5.35 -1.78
CA TYR A 42 -2.52 -4.72 -3.02
C TYR A 42 -3.18 -5.31 -4.26
N ALA A 43 -3.21 -4.53 -5.34
CA ALA A 43 -3.64 -4.97 -6.67
C ALA A 43 -2.97 -4.14 -7.78
N ASP A 44 -3.04 -4.62 -9.03
CA ASP A 44 -2.61 -3.86 -10.22
C ASP A 44 -1.14 -3.40 -10.17
N SER A 45 -0.25 -4.32 -9.77
CA SER A 45 1.19 -4.11 -9.77
C SER A 45 1.82 -4.42 -11.12
N ASP A 46 2.97 -3.82 -11.41
CA ASP A 46 3.79 -4.17 -12.57
C ASP A 46 4.16 -5.66 -12.55
N VAL A 47 4.09 -6.31 -13.72
CA VAL A 47 4.56 -7.69 -13.91
C VAL A 47 6.04 -7.63 -14.29
N VAL A 48 6.88 -8.29 -13.49
CA VAL A 48 8.33 -8.32 -13.70
C VAL A 48 8.82 -9.75 -13.88
N ASN A 49 9.96 -9.91 -14.54
CA ASN A 49 10.61 -11.20 -14.77
C ASN A 49 12.16 -11.05 -14.74
N LYS A 50 12.87 -12.13 -15.04
CA LYS A 50 14.35 -12.15 -15.06
C LYS A 50 14.98 -11.19 -16.08
N ASP A 51 14.23 -10.77 -17.08
CA ASP A 51 14.68 -9.88 -18.16
C ASP A 51 14.33 -8.41 -17.85
N THR A 52 13.62 -8.15 -16.74
CA THR A 52 13.28 -6.79 -16.30
C THR A 52 14.50 -6.14 -15.62
N PRO A 53 14.97 -4.96 -16.06
CA PRO A 53 16.11 -4.31 -15.46
C PRO A 53 15.81 -3.88 -14.01
N MET A 54 16.81 -4.01 -13.13
CA MET A 54 16.71 -3.49 -11.77
C MET A 54 16.78 -1.96 -11.78
N VAL A 55 15.80 -1.31 -11.17
CA VAL A 55 15.77 0.15 -10.99
C VAL A 55 15.82 0.47 -9.51
N ARG A 56 16.61 1.48 -9.12
CA ARG A 56 16.63 2.05 -7.77
C ARG A 56 16.13 3.49 -7.83
N SER A 57 15.12 3.82 -7.02
CA SER A 57 14.52 5.17 -6.99
C SER A 57 14.70 5.81 -5.61
N GLY A 58 15.92 6.28 -5.32
CA GLY A 58 16.21 7.01 -4.10
C GLY A 58 15.61 8.42 -4.13
N GLY A 59 14.95 8.84 -3.05
CA GLY A 59 14.34 10.18 -2.94
C GLY A 59 13.06 10.38 -3.76
N THR A 60 12.54 9.33 -4.40
CA THR A 60 11.25 9.36 -5.09
C THR A 60 10.11 9.27 -4.08
N ALA A 61 9.03 10.02 -4.30
CA ALA A 61 7.83 9.94 -3.48
C ALA A 61 7.31 8.50 -3.43
N ALA A 62 6.89 8.03 -2.25
CA ALA A 62 6.44 6.64 -2.07
C ALA A 62 5.15 6.32 -2.84
N ALA A 63 4.30 7.33 -3.08
CA ALA A 63 3.06 7.21 -3.82
C ALA A 63 2.92 8.32 -4.87
N ILE A 64 2.31 7.97 -6.00
CA ILE A 64 1.92 8.88 -7.09
C ILE A 64 0.71 9.71 -6.65
N TRP A 65 -0.24 9.06 -5.99
CA TRP A 65 -1.42 9.68 -5.38
C TRP A 65 -1.86 8.88 -4.15
N GLY A 66 -2.61 9.52 -3.26
CA GLY A 66 -3.12 8.94 -2.01
C GLY A 66 -2.86 9.85 -0.83
N HIS A 67 -3.13 9.34 0.38
CA HIS A 67 -2.82 10.06 1.62
C HIS A 67 -1.29 10.22 1.76
N PRO A 68 -0.80 11.23 2.50
CA PRO A 68 0.62 11.33 2.82
C PRO A 68 1.07 10.06 3.56
N VAL A 69 2.32 9.67 3.33
CA VAL A 69 2.93 8.54 4.04
C VAL A 69 2.90 8.85 5.55
N PRO A 70 2.41 7.94 6.39
CA PRO A 70 2.42 8.16 7.83
C PRO A 70 3.88 8.28 8.32
N THR A 71 4.12 9.27 9.17
CA THR A 71 5.44 9.48 9.81
C THR A 71 5.75 8.40 10.84
N VAL A 72 4.73 7.69 11.33
CA VAL A 72 4.89 6.54 12.21
C VAL A 72 3.87 5.45 11.87
N TRP A 73 4.35 4.21 11.80
CA TRP A 73 3.53 3.02 11.55
C TRP A 73 3.05 2.42 12.88
N HIS A 74 2.36 3.24 13.70
CA HIS A 74 1.76 2.82 14.98
C HIS A 74 0.51 1.97 14.81
#